data_AF-A0A8I0MRC6-F1
#
_entry.id   AF-A0A8I0MRC6-F1
#
_cell.length_a   1.000
_cell.length_b   1.000
_cell.length_c   1.000
_cell.angle_alpha   90.00
_cell.angle_beta   90.00
_cell.angle_gamma   90.00
#
_symmetry.space_group_name_H-M   'P 1'
#
loop_
_entity.id
_entity.type
_entity.pdbx_description
1 polymer ?
#
loop_
_entity_poly.entity_id
_entity_poly.type
_entity_poly.pdbx_seq_one_letter_code
_entity_poly.pdbx_strand_id
1 'polypeptide(L)'
;NSWGVSGNCCQPLASWRGHTPTLEQRMARGYDVTAEMRMPFYEYLNTSVSVEQYFGDSVDLFDSGTGYHNPVAVKLGLNYTPVPLVTVTAQHKQGESGLSQNNLGLNLNYRFGVPLKKQLAASEVAESQSLRGSRYDHPQRNNLPTMEYRQRKTLSVFLATPPWDLHPGETVPLKLQVRSLHGVRHVTWQGDMQALSLTAGENAESVEGWTVIMPAWDSTEGASNRWRLSVVVEDEKGQRVSSNEITLTLTEPFMAMPEDDPRWRLLPEE
;
A
#
# COMPACT_ATOMS: atom_id res chain seq x y z
N ASN A 1 33.85 11.78 29.11
CA ASN A 1 33.50 10.96 27.93
C ASN A 1 33.08 11.87 26.80
N SER A 2 33.74 11.75 25.65
CA SER A 2 33.62 12.60 24.46
C SER A 2 32.70 11.99 23.39
N TRP A 3 31.88 10.99 23.75
CA TRP A 3 31.05 10.25 22.79
C TRP A 3 29.70 9.90 23.39
N GLY A 4 28.68 9.85 22.53
CA GLY A 4 27.32 9.41 22.84
C GLY A 4 26.78 8.54 21.70
N VAL A 5 25.87 7.63 22.04
CA VAL A 5 25.16 6.80 21.07
C VAL A 5 23.67 6.83 21.40
N SER A 6 22.84 6.98 20.39
CA SER A 6 21.39 6.84 20.47
C SER A 6 20.89 5.87 19.42
N GLY A 7 19.77 5.20 19.73
CA GLY A 7 19.05 4.36 18.80
C GLY A 7 17.56 4.62 18.95
N ASN A 8 16.87 4.84 17.84
CA ASN A 8 15.45 5.14 17.81
C ASN A 8 14.73 4.15 16.88
N CYS A 9 13.48 3.82 17.21
CA CYS A 9 12.62 2.99 16.37
C CYS A 9 11.29 3.70 16.14
N CYS A 10 10.90 3.80 14.87
CA CYS A 10 9.67 4.44 14.43
C CYS A 10 8.67 3.37 14.00
N GLN A 11 7.48 3.39 14.60
CA GLN A 11 6.38 2.51 14.24
C GLN A 11 5.12 3.33 13.90
N PRO A 12 4.43 3.02 12.80
CA PRO A 12 3.18 3.69 12.46
C PRO A 12 2.08 3.29 13.44
N LEU A 13 1.48 4.29 14.09
CA LEU A 13 0.31 4.10 14.96
C LEU A 13 -1.01 4.11 14.19
N ALA A 14 -1.05 4.79 13.05
CA ALA A 14 -2.23 4.90 12.22
C ALA A 14 -2.10 4.07 10.95
N SER A 15 -3.24 3.56 10.49
CA SER A 15 -3.36 2.93 9.17
C SER A 15 -3.20 3.94 8.04
N TRP A 16 -3.16 3.42 6.82
CA TRP A 16 -3.15 4.20 5.59
C TRP A 16 -4.29 5.21 5.57
N ARG A 17 -3.95 6.47 5.27
CA ARG A 17 -4.90 7.57 5.13
C ARG A 17 -4.79 8.16 3.73
N GLY A 18 -5.92 8.61 3.18
CA GLY A 18 -5.93 9.27 1.89
C GLY A 18 -5.14 10.58 1.94
N HIS A 19 -4.18 10.73 1.03
CA HIS A 19 -3.47 11.99 0.76
C HIS A 19 -4.11 12.70 -0.45
N THR A 20 -4.36 11.93 -1.51
CA THR A 20 -5.11 12.35 -2.69
C THR A 20 -6.16 11.27 -3.04
N PRO A 21 -7.05 11.47 -4.02
CA PRO A 21 -8.02 10.44 -4.41
C PRO A 21 -7.38 9.10 -4.83
N THR A 22 -6.15 9.15 -5.34
CA THR A 22 -5.40 8.00 -5.88
C THR A 22 -4.22 7.58 -5.01
N LEU A 23 -3.82 8.39 -4.03
CA LEU A 23 -2.64 8.16 -3.20
C LEU A 23 -3.01 8.08 -1.72
N GLU A 24 -2.52 7.03 -1.07
CA GLU A 24 -2.57 6.89 0.38
C GLU A 24 -1.18 7.09 0.96
N GLN A 25 -1.13 7.61 2.19
CA GLN A 25 0.10 7.81 2.94
C GLN A 25 -0.02 7.22 4.35
N ARG A 26 1.10 6.80 4.91
CA ARG A 26 1.27 6.49 6.33
C ARG A 26 2.69 6.84 6.76
N MET A 27 2.93 6.83 8.08
CA MET A 27 4.31 6.89 8.58
C MET A 27 5.04 5.60 8.19
N ALA A 28 6.28 5.74 7.71
CA ALA A 28 7.14 4.61 7.42
C ALA A 28 7.62 3.97 8.73
N ARG A 29 7.71 2.64 8.75
CA ARG A 29 8.39 1.93 9.84
C ARG A 29 9.89 2.00 9.61
N GLY A 30 10.67 2.24 10.65
CA GLY A 30 12.12 2.27 10.52
C GLY A 30 12.86 2.34 11.84
N TYR A 31 14.17 2.48 11.73
CA TYR A 31 15.05 2.76 12.85
C TYR A 31 16.21 3.65 12.40
N ASP A 32 16.78 4.36 13.37
CA ASP A 32 18.03 5.07 13.20
C ASP A 32 18.96 4.80 14.38
N VAL A 33 20.25 4.79 14.09
CA VAL A 33 21.32 4.71 15.08
C VAL A 33 22.24 5.88 14.81
N THR A 34 22.49 6.67 15.85
CA THR A 34 23.35 7.86 15.78
C THR A 34 24.49 7.75 16.77
N ALA A 35 25.70 7.97 16.30
CA ALA A 35 26.89 8.12 17.12
C ALA A 35 27.36 9.57 17.04
N GLU A 36 27.61 10.18 18.19
CA GLU A 36 28.13 11.54 18.30
C GLU A 36 29.50 11.51 18.96
N MET A 37 30.41 12.33 18.44
CA MET A 37 31.75 12.47 18.95
C MET A 37 32.09 13.95 19.08
N ARG A 38 32.68 14.30 20.22
CA ARG A 38 33.20 15.62 20.50
C ARG A 38 34.69 15.62 20.32
N MET A 39 35.20 16.64 19.64
CA MET A 39 36.64 16.73 19.43
C MET A 39 37.31 17.27 20.70
N PRO A 40 38.21 16.52 21.35
CA PRO A 40 38.83 16.94 22.61
C PRO A 40 39.75 18.15 22.47
N PHE A 41 40.17 18.47 21.24
CA PHE A 41 41.03 19.62 20.91
C PHE A 41 40.25 20.79 20.28
N TYR A 42 38.95 20.64 20.01
CA TYR A 42 38.07 21.67 19.46
C TYR A 42 36.69 21.62 20.14
N GLU A 43 36.58 22.30 21.29
CA GLU A 43 35.38 22.27 22.16
C GLU A 43 34.12 22.90 21.52
N TYR A 44 34.31 23.68 20.46
CA TYR A 44 33.23 24.30 19.69
C TYR A 44 32.66 23.40 18.59
N LEU A 45 33.26 22.22 18.35
CA LEU A 45 32.96 21.36 17.21
C LEU A 45 32.53 19.96 17.64
N ASN A 46 31.35 19.55 17.17
CA ASN A 46 30.82 18.21 17.37
C ASN A 46 30.54 17.56 16.02
N THR A 47 30.85 16.27 15.93
CA THR A 47 30.60 15.44 14.75
C THR A 47 29.60 14.36 15.06
N SER A 48 28.73 14.04 14.11
CA SER A 48 27.80 12.92 14.23
C SER A 48 27.81 12.06 12.98
N VAL A 49 27.56 10.77 13.18
CA VAL A 49 27.34 9.79 12.12
C VAL A 49 26.06 9.06 12.46
N SER A 50 25.10 9.05 11.53
CA SER A 50 23.86 8.30 11.69
C SER A 50 23.66 7.34 10.53
N VAL A 51 23.09 6.17 10.83
CA VAL A 51 22.58 5.24 9.84
C VAL A 51 21.10 5.07 10.09
N GLU A 52 20.30 5.21 9.04
CA GLU A 52 18.86 5.02 9.12
C GLU A 52 18.35 4.08 8.03
N GLN A 53 17.40 3.23 8.39
CA GLN A 53 16.75 2.31 7.49
C GLN A 53 15.25 2.32 7.73
N TYR A 54 14.51 2.42 6.64
CA TYR A 54 13.06 2.37 6.65
C TYR A 54 12.55 1.25 5.77
N PHE A 55 11.35 0.76 6.07
CA PHE A 55 10.74 -0.39 5.42
C PHE A 55 9.41 -0.02 4.78
N GLY A 56 9.21 -0.45 3.55
CA GLY A 56 8.03 -0.14 2.74
C GLY A 56 8.32 -0.19 1.25
N ASP A 57 7.27 -0.19 0.44
CA ASP A 57 7.39 -0.27 -1.02
C ASP A 57 7.78 1.07 -1.66
N SER A 58 7.33 2.17 -1.07
CA SER A 58 7.58 3.52 -1.57
C SER A 58 7.72 4.49 -0.39
N VAL A 59 8.92 4.53 0.19
CA VAL A 59 9.27 5.37 1.34
C VAL A 59 10.06 6.59 0.87
N ASP A 60 9.59 7.79 1.19
CA ASP A 60 10.29 9.03 0.86
C ASP A 60 11.28 9.39 1.98
N LEU A 61 12.44 8.74 1.95
CA LEU A 61 13.48 8.96 2.95
C LEU A 61 14.12 10.36 2.83
N PHE A 62 14.09 10.98 1.65
CA PHE A 62 14.83 12.22 1.35
C PHE A 62 13.95 13.47 1.32
N ASP A 63 12.67 13.36 1.67
CA ASP A 63 11.66 14.42 1.55
C ASP A 63 11.63 15.03 0.13
N SER A 64 11.81 14.15 -0.85
CA SER A 64 12.01 14.45 -2.27
C SER A 64 10.70 14.37 -3.08
N GLY A 65 9.65 13.81 -2.49
CA GLY A 65 8.42 13.43 -3.18
C GLY A 65 8.51 12.09 -3.94
N THR A 66 9.70 11.49 -4.01
CA THR A 66 9.91 10.17 -4.63
C THR A 66 10.14 9.10 -3.57
N GLY A 67 9.32 8.06 -3.59
CA GLY A 67 9.45 6.94 -2.66
C GLY A 67 10.32 5.82 -3.22
N TYR A 68 11.07 5.18 -2.31
CA TYR A 68 12.01 4.10 -2.60
C TYR A 68 11.65 2.84 -1.82
N HIS A 69 12.02 1.67 -2.36
CA HIS A 69 11.78 0.39 -1.70
C HIS A 69 12.85 0.16 -0.62
N ASN A 70 12.43 -0.02 0.63
CA ASN A 70 13.29 -0.29 1.80
C ASN A 70 14.59 0.55 1.87
N PRO A 71 14.52 1.89 1.79
CA PRO A 71 15.70 2.72 1.62
C PRO A 71 16.56 2.76 2.88
N VAL A 72 17.87 2.82 2.66
CA VAL A 72 18.89 3.09 3.69
C VAL A 72 19.65 4.37 3.36
N ALA A 73 20.03 5.11 4.40
CA ALA A 73 20.88 6.29 4.25
C ALA A 73 21.89 6.42 5.40
N VAL A 74 23.05 6.99 5.07
CA VAL A 74 24.07 7.41 6.03
C VAL A 74 24.06 8.94 6.08
N LYS A 75 24.08 9.49 7.29
CA LYS A 75 24.18 10.92 7.55
C LYS A 75 25.49 11.24 8.25
N LEU A 76 26.19 12.24 7.74
CA LEU A 76 27.35 12.84 8.38
C LEU A 76 26.97 14.25 8.81
N GLY A 77 27.13 14.55 10.10
CA GLY A 77 26.78 15.84 10.69
C GLY A 77 27.99 16.53 11.31
N LEU A 78 28.00 17.85 11.19
CA LEU A 78 28.97 18.75 11.80
C LEU A 78 28.21 19.89 12.47
N ASN A 79 28.45 20.08 13.76
CA ASN A 79 27.82 21.11 14.58
C ASN A 79 28.90 22.04 15.13
N TYR A 80 28.78 23.33 14.88
CA TYR A 80 29.66 24.38 15.39
C TYR A 80 28.90 25.30 16.35
N THR A 81 29.35 25.37 17.60
CA THR A 81 28.70 26.11 18.69
C THR A 81 29.65 27.18 19.21
N PRO A 82 29.70 28.39 18.62
CA PRO A 82 30.62 29.45 19.06
C PRO A 82 30.31 29.97 20.47
N VAL A 83 29.03 29.94 20.86
CA VAL A 83 28.52 30.30 22.20
C VAL A 83 27.38 29.35 22.55
N PRO A 84 27.09 29.08 23.84
CA PRO A 84 26.04 28.12 24.22
C PRO A 84 24.66 28.39 23.60
N LEU A 85 24.33 29.66 23.35
CA LEU A 85 23.06 30.06 22.76
C LEU A 85 22.89 29.69 21.28
N VAL A 86 23.97 29.54 20.52
CA VAL A 86 23.91 29.45 19.04
C VAL A 86 24.67 28.24 18.56
N THR A 87 24.04 27.43 17.70
CA THR A 87 24.69 26.30 17.04
C THR A 87 24.38 26.30 15.55
N VAL A 88 25.42 26.25 14.73
CA VAL A 88 25.33 26.07 13.28
C VAL A 88 25.51 24.60 12.98
N THR A 89 24.62 24.02 12.17
CA THR A 89 24.66 22.62 11.79
C THR A 89 24.86 22.49 10.28
N ALA A 90 25.70 21.55 9.87
CA ALA A 90 25.89 21.15 8.49
C ALA A 90 25.77 19.63 8.42
N GLN A 91 24.93 19.13 7.53
CA GLN A 91 24.65 17.70 7.39
C GLN A 91 24.71 17.30 5.94
N HIS A 92 25.34 16.17 5.67
CA HIS A 92 25.35 15.49 4.39
C HIS A 92 24.75 14.11 4.56
N LYS A 93 23.66 13.85 3.82
CA LYS A 93 22.96 12.57 3.80
C LYS A 93 23.18 11.90 2.46
N GLN A 94 23.60 10.65 2.49
CA GLN A 94 23.86 9.82 1.32
C GLN A 94 23.02 8.55 1.40
N GLY A 95 22.26 8.27 0.35
CA GLY A 95 21.47 7.05 0.19
C GLY A 95 22.01 6.14 -0.88
N GLU A 96 21.29 5.04 -1.11
CA GLU A 96 21.50 4.15 -2.23
C GLU A 96 21.23 4.86 -3.57
N SER A 97 21.78 4.30 -4.65
CA SER A 97 21.55 4.78 -6.03
C SER A 97 21.98 6.23 -6.30
N GLY A 98 22.91 6.78 -5.51
CA GLY A 98 23.49 8.11 -5.72
C GLY A 98 22.65 9.27 -5.18
N LEU A 99 21.57 8.99 -4.44
CA LEU A 99 20.76 10.01 -3.79
C LEU A 99 21.55 10.72 -2.69
N SER A 100 21.56 12.04 -2.70
CA SER A 100 22.22 12.82 -1.64
C SER A 100 21.44 14.08 -1.32
N GLN A 101 21.60 14.55 -0.09
CA GLN A 101 20.95 15.75 0.42
C GLN A 101 21.89 16.48 1.36
N ASN A 102 21.95 17.80 1.24
CA ASN A 102 22.73 18.68 2.09
C ASN A 102 21.80 19.58 2.88
N ASN A 103 21.97 19.63 4.20
CA ASN A 103 21.15 20.44 5.08
C ASN A 103 22.06 21.37 5.90
N LEU A 104 21.71 22.65 5.92
CA LEU A 104 22.33 23.66 6.77
C LEU A 104 21.27 24.19 7.74
N GLY A 105 21.64 24.33 9.01
CA GLY A 105 20.73 24.76 10.06
C GLY A 105 21.36 25.77 11.02
N LEU A 106 20.51 26.57 11.63
CA LEU A 106 20.86 27.49 12.71
C LEU A 106 19.91 27.25 13.87
N ASN A 107 20.46 26.83 15.01
CA ASN A 107 19.73 26.52 16.22
C ASN A 107 20.01 27.56 17.31
N LEU A 108 18.95 28.01 17.97
CA LEU A 108 18.98 28.91 19.14
C LEU A 108 18.60 28.12 20.40
N ASN A 109 19.58 27.87 21.25
CA ASN A 109 19.46 27.03 22.45
C ASN A 109 19.38 27.92 23.71
N TYR A 110 18.18 28.40 24.04
CA TYR A 110 17.97 29.24 25.23
C TYR A 110 17.72 28.42 26.49
N ARG A 111 18.54 28.64 27.53
CA ARG A 111 18.44 27.94 28.82
C ARG A 111 17.81 28.84 29.89
N PHE A 112 16.59 28.51 30.31
CA PHE A 112 15.93 29.22 31.41
C PHE A 112 16.70 29.04 32.73
N GLY A 113 16.79 30.11 33.53
CA GLY A 113 17.52 30.10 34.80
C GLY A 113 19.04 30.32 34.70
N VAL A 114 19.61 30.35 33.50
CA VAL A 114 21.03 30.70 33.28
C VAL A 114 21.12 32.16 32.82
N PRO A 115 21.96 33.02 33.44
CA PRO A 115 22.14 34.40 33.00
C PRO A 115 22.52 34.48 31.52
N LEU A 116 21.87 35.36 30.75
CA LEU A 116 22.12 35.53 29.31
C LEU A 116 23.60 35.74 28.97
N LYS A 117 24.32 36.49 29.83
CA LYS A 117 25.77 36.72 29.69
C LYS A 117 26.59 35.44 29.60
N LYS A 118 26.20 34.37 30.31
CA LYS A 118 26.88 33.08 30.25
C LYS A 118 26.55 32.33 28.96
N GLN A 119 25.32 32.48 28.48
CA GLN A 119 24.87 31.84 27.23
C GLN A 119 25.48 32.49 25.98
N LEU A 120 25.96 33.73 26.10
CA LEU A 120 26.69 34.46 25.05
C LEU A 120 28.22 34.42 25.23
N ALA A 121 28.74 33.74 26.25
CA ALA A 121 30.17 33.64 26.51
C ALA A 121 30.76 32.37 25.87
N ALA A 122 31.76 32.53 24.99
CA ALA A 122 32.45 31.40 24.36
C ALA A 122 33.17 30.50 25.38
N SER A 123 33.58 31.04 26.53
CA SER A 123 34.21 30.27 27.62
C SER A 123 33.26 29.28 28.30
N GLU A 124 31.95 29.44 28.14
CA GLU A 124 30.94 28.58 28.77
C GLU A 124 30.51 27.43 27.85
N VAL A 125 31.05 27.34 26.62
CA VAL A 125 30.72 26.28 25.66
C VAL A 125 31.11 24.91 26.21
N ALA A 126 32.34 24.74 26.68
CA ALA A 126 32.84 23.46 27.21
C ALA A 126 31.94 22.92 28.34
N GLU A 127 31.59 23.80 29.29
CA GLU A 127 30.71 23.48 30.41
C GLU A 127 29.28 23.16 29.97
N SER A 128 28.72 23.94 29.03
CA SER A 128 27.38 23.73 28.50
C SER A 128 27.22 22.38 27.80
N GLN A 129 28.28 21.94 27.14
CA GLN A 129 28.32 20.67 26.45
C GLN A 129 28.61 19.52 27.41
N SER A 130 29.36 19.69 28.49
CA SER A 130 29.71 18.63 29.46
C SER A 130 28.52 17.71 29.81
N LEU A 131 28.77 16.46 30.26
CA LEU A 131 27.69 15.54 30.67
C LEU A 131 26.70 16.16 31.66
N ARG A 132 27.20 17.04 32.55
CA ARG A 132 26.38 17.79 33.50
C ARG A 132 25.53 18.85 32.80
N GLY A 133 26.13 19.55 31.83
CA GLY A 133 25.51 20.58 31.02
C GLY A 133 24.50 20.05 30.00
N SER A 134 24.69 18.82 29.48
CA SER A 134 23.84 18.20 28.47
C SER A 134 22.59 17.51 29.02
N ARG A 135 22.39 17.52 30.34
CA ARG A 135 21.22 16.89 31.00
C ARG A 135 19.87 17.45 30.56
N TYR A 136 19.86 18.66 30.01
CA TYR A 136 18.66 19.34 29.53
C TYR A 136 18.63 19.47 28.01
N ASP A 137 19.57 18.84 27.31
CA ASP A 137 19.56 18.84 25.85
C ASP A 137 18.38 17.99 25.35
N HIS A 138 17.86 18.37 24.18
CA HIS A 138 16.74 17.66 23.59
C HIS A 138 17.16 16.23 23.18
N PRO A 139 16.23 15.27 23.19
CA PRO A 139 16.52 13.93 22.67
C PRO A 139 16.98 14.00 21.22
N GLN A 140 18.05 13.26 20.92
CA GLN A 140 18.58 13.20 19.56
C GLN A 140 17.74 12.26 18.70
N ARG A 141 16.84 12.85 17.90
CA ARG A 141 15.92 12.14 17.00
C ARG A 141 15.54 13.01 15.81
N ASN A 142 15.11 12.39 14.72
CA ASN A 142 14.38 13.11 13.68
C ASN A 142 12.96 13.41 14.20
N ASN A 143 12.60 14.69 14.28
CA ASN A 143 11.28 15.12 14.74
C ASN A 143 10.22 15.06 13.62
N LEU A 144 10.64 14.97 12.36
CA LEU A 144 9.73 14.82 11.24
C LEU A 144 9.61 13.33 10.87
N PRO A 145 8.39 12.77 10.88
CA PRO A 145 8.20 11.37 10.53
C PRO A 145 8.45 11.16 9.03
N THR A 146 9.28 10.18 8.69
CA THR A 146 9.42 9.72 7.31
C THR A 146 8.12 9.07 6.84
N MET A 147 7.70 9.39 5.61
CA MET A 147 6.42 8.96 5.06
C MET A 147 6.60 7.83 4.05
N GLU A 148 5.62 6.92 4.03
CA GLU A 148 5.46 5.87 3.03
C GLU A 148 4.16 6.13 2.26
N TYR A 149 4.22 5.95 0.94
CA TYR A 149 3.13 6.16 0.02
C TYR A 149 2.71 4.84 -0.65
N ARG A 150 1.43 4.73 -0.98
CA ARG A 150 0.97 3.65 -1.88
C ARG A 150 -0.15 4.15 -2.77
N GLN A 151 -0.22 3.57 -3.96
CA GLN A 151 -1.33 3.81 -4.86
C GLN A 151 -2.59 3.10 -4.34
N ARG A 152 -3.68 3.86 -4.22
CA ARG A 152 -4.99 3.32 -3.90
C ARG A 152 -5.53 2.54 -5.10
N LYS A 153 -6.22 1.43 -4.85
CA LYS A 153 -6.97 0.73 -5.91
C LYS A 153 -8.10 1.63 -6.41
N THR A 154 -7.94 2.13 -7.63
CA THR A 154 -8.87 3.05 -8.32
C THR A 154 -9.96 2.31 -9.09
N LEU A 155 -9.70 1.07 -9.50
CA LEU A 155 -10.64 0.18 -10.18
C LEU A 155 -10.60 -1.21 -9.55
N SER A 156 -11.76 -1.79 -9.27
CA SER A 156 -11.92 -3.18 -8.87
C SER A 156 -13.24 -3.73 -9.36
N VAL A 157 -13.24 -4.98 -9.82
CA VAL A 157 -14.44 -5.69 -10.26
C VAL A 157 -14.53 -7.05 -9.56
N PHE A 158 -15.76 -7.42 -9.19
CA PHE A 158 -16.09 -8.75 -8.66
C PHE A 158 -17.36 -9.26 -9.36
N LEU A 159 -17.33 -10.51 -9.81
CA LEU A 159 -18.47 -11.17 -10.44
C LEU A 159 -19.12 -12.09 -9.40
N ALA A 160 -20.38 -11.79 -9.06
CA ALA A 160 -21.11 -12.58 -8.09
C ALA A 160 -21.42 -13.99 -8.64
N THR A 161 -21.13 -15.02 -7.86
CA THR A 161 -21.48 -16.39 -8.21
C THR A 161 -23.00 -16.58 -8.12
N PRO A 162 -23.67 -17.04 -9.19
CA PRO A 162 -25.09 -17.36 -9.16
C PRO A 162 -25.40 -18.61 -8.31
N PRO A 163 -26.69 -18.93 -8.07
CA PRO A 163 -27.10 -20.16 -7.38
C PRO A 163 -26.52 -21.42 -8.04
N TRP A 164 -26.35 -22.48 -7.25
CA TRP A 164 -25.64 -23.70 -7.67
C TRP A 164 -26.54 -24.71 -8.40
N ASP A 165 -27.85 -24.48 -8.42
CA ASP A 165 -28.86 -25.39 -8.96
C ASP A 165 -29.39 -24.88 -10.31
N LEU A 166 -28.52 -24.77 -11.31
CA LEU A 166 -28.86 -24.20 -12.61
C LEU A 166 -29.55 -25.24 -13.51
N HIS A 167 -30.69 -24.88 -14.09
CA HIS A 167 -31.43 -25.76 -14.99
C HIS A 167 -31.14 -25.44 -16.47
N PRO A 168 -31.23 -26.44 -17.37
CA PRO A 168 -31.14 -26.20 -18.80
C PRO A 168 -32.19 -25.17 -19.28
N GLY A 169 -31.76 -24.18 -20.07
CA GLY A 169 -32.62 -23.10 -20.56
C GLY A 169 -32.96 -22.00 -19.53
N GLU A 170 -32.48 -22.11 -18.29
CA GLU A 170 -32.67 -21.08 -17.26
C GLU A 170 -31.92 -19.79 -17.64
N THR A 171 -32.57 -18.64 -17.43
CA THR A 171 -31.93 -17.33 -17.59
C THR A 171 -31.37 -16.86 -16.26
N VAL A 172 -30.05 -16.79 -16.15
CA VAL A 172 -29.34 -16.46 -14.93
C VAL A 172 -28.86 -15.01 -14.99
N PRO A 173 -29.25 -14.14 -14.03
CA PRO A 173 -28.72 -12.79 -13.96
C PRO A 173 -27.28 -12.78 -13.43
N LEU A 174 -26.37 -12.14 -14.17
CA LEU A 174 -24.99 -11.95 -13.79
C LEU A 174 -24.81 -10.57 -13.14
N LYS A 175 -24.42 -10.55 -11.87
CA LYS A 175 -24.25 -9.31 -11.10
C LYS A 175 -22.78 -8.95 -10.96
N LEU A 176 -22.39 -7.82 -11.54
CA LEU A 176 -21.06 -7.24 -11.40
C LEU A 176 -21.05 -6.21 -10.27
N GLN A 177 -20.07 -6.34 -9.37
CA GLN A 177 -19.77 -5.35 -8.34
C GLN A 177 -18.52 -4.60 -8.74
N VAL A 178 -18.70 -3.44 -9.36
CA VAL A 178 -17.58 -2.59 -9.81
C VAL A 178 -17.45 -1.37 -8.90
N ARG A 179 -16.20 -1.09 -8.50
CA ARG A 179 -15.83 0.19 -7.88
C ARG A 179 -14.82 0.85 -8.80
N SER A 180 -15.18 2.01 -9.35
CA SER A 180 -14.30 2.82 -10.19
C SER A 180 -14.31 4.26 -9.69
N LEU A 181 -13.12 4.86 -9.61
CA LEU A 181 -12.96 6.30 -9.35
C LEU A 181 -13.25 7.15 -10.61
N HIS A 182 -13.03 6.59 -11.81
CA HIS A 182 -13.04 7.33 -13.08
C HIS A 182 -14.22 6.98 -13.99
N GLY A 183 -15.17 6.18 -13.51
CA GLY A 183 -16.23 5.61 -14.35
C GLY A 183 -15.78 4.36 -15.10
N VAL A 184 -16.72 3.65 -15.73
CA VAL A 184 -16.46 2.45 -16.54
C VAL A 184 -16.66 2.82 -17.99
N ARG A 185 -15.69 2.47 -18.84
CA ARG A 185 -15.72 2.72 -20.27
C ARG A 185 -16.15 1.48 -21.04
N HIS A 186 -15.60 0.31 -20.70
CA HIS A 186 -15.86 -0.91 -21.45
C HIS A 186 -15.90 -2.15 -20.54
N VAL A 187 -16.74 -3.12 -20.91
CA VAL A 187 -16.91 -4.39 -20.21
C VAL A 187 -16.74 -5.52 -21.22
N THR A 188 -15.75 -6.38 -21.00
CA THR A 188 -15.44 -7.52 -21.89
C THR A 188 -15.53 -8.81 -21.12
N TRP A 189 -16.39 -9.72 -21.57
CA TRP A 189 -16.51 -11.05 -20.99
C TRP A 189 -15.41 -11.99 -21.53
N GLN A 190 -15.03 -12.97 -20.72
CA GLN A 190 -14.00 -13.96 -21.02
C GLN A 190 -14.40 -15.33 -20.48
N GLY A 191 -13.86 -16.40 -21.09
CA GLY A 191 -14.17 -17.79 -20.75
C GLY A 191 -14.99 -18.48 -21.83
N ASP A 192 -15.91 -19.38 -21.44
CA ASP A 192 -16.64 -20.27 -22.33
C ASP A 192 -17.86 -19.61 -22.99
N MET A 193 -17.66 -18.42 -23.57
CA MET A 193 -18.72 -17.56 -24.12
C MET A 193 -19.43 -18.13 -25.34
N GLN A 194 -18.85 -19.10 -26.06
CA GLN A 194 -19.49 -19.66 -27.26
C GLN A 194 -20.65 -20.58 -26.92
N ALA A 195 -20.55 -21.33 -25.82
CA ALA A 195 -21.61 -22.22 -25.36
C ALA A 195 -22.65 -21.48 -24.51
N LEU A 196 -22.27 -20.34 -23.91
CA LEU A 196 -23.12 -19.52 -23.08
C LEU A 196 -23.74 -18.39 -23.90
N SER A 197 -25.06 -18.39 -24.04
CA SER A 197 -25.78 -17.30 -24.73
C SER A 197 -25.87 -16.07 -23.83
N LEU A 198 -24.82 -15.26 -23.83
CA LEU A 198 -24.72 -14.04 -23.04
C LEU A 198 -25.53 -12.91 -23.68
N THR A 199 -26.39 -12.29 -22.89
CA THR A 199 -27.22 -11.15 -23.33
C THR A 199 -26.86 -9.92 -22.49
N ALA A 200 -26.52 -8.83 -23.18
CA ALA A 200 -26.34 -7.53 -22.55
C ALA A 200 -27.69 -6.93 -22.13
N GLY A 201 -27.68 -6.11 -21.09
CA GLY A 201 -28.84 -5.31 -20.71
C GLY A 201 -29.09 -4.15 -21.68
N GLU A 202 -29.51 -3.01 -21.16
CA GLU A 202 -29.82 -1.81 -21.97
C GLU A 202 -28.62 -1.30 -22.79
N ASN A 203 -27.40 -1.53 -22.31
CA ASN A 203 -26.17 -1.15 -22.99
C ASN A 203 -25.09 -2.23 -22.76
N ALA A 204 -24.37 -2.61 -23.82
CA ALA A 204 -23.25 -3.55 -23.76
C ALA A 204 -22.03 -3.01 -22.97
N GLU A 205 -22.01 -1.73 -22.64
CA GLU A 205 -21.00 -1.12 -21.77
C GLU A 205 -21.48 -0.95 -20.32
N SER A 206 -22.74 -1.29 -20.05
CA SER A 206 -23.28 -1.24 -18.69
C SER A 206 -22.66 -2.33 -17.82
N VAL A 207 -22.50 -2.02 -16.54
CA VAL A 207 -22.13 -2.99 -15.50
C VAL A 207 -23.33 -3.79 -14.98
N GLU A 208 -24.55 -3.42 -15.38
CA GLU A 208 -25.79 -4.00 -14.90
C GLU A 208 -26.62 -4.60 -16.05
N GLY A 209 -27.50 -5.55 -15.71
CA GLY A 209 -28.47 -6.12 -16.65
C GLY A 209 -27.96 -7.27 -17.49
N TRP A 210 -26.74 -7.77 -17.25
CA TRP A 210 -26.22 -8.95 -17.92
C TRP A 210 -26.96 -10.21 -17.50
N THR A 211 -27.34 -11.01 -18.49
CA THR A 211 -27.94 -12.33 -18.27
C THR A 211 -27.24 -13.37 -19.14
N VAL A 212 -27.27 -14.61 -18.70
CA VAL A 212 -26.82 -15.76 -19.48
C VAL A 212 -27.93 -16.79 -19.54
N ILE A 213 -28.19 -17.32 -20.72
CA ILE A 213 -29.11 -18.44 -20.90
C ILE A 213 -28.28 -19.72 -20.87
N MET A 214 -28.64 -20.62 -19.95
CA MET A 214 -27.95 -21.89 -19.79
C MET A 214 -28.23 -22.82 -20.99
N PRO A 215 -27.20 -23.49 -21.56
CA PRO A 215 -27.38 -24.40 -22.68
C PRO A 215 -28.18 -25.65 -22.28
N ALA A 216 -28.62 -26.40 -23.28
CA ALA A 216 -29.25 -27.69 -23.06
C ALA A 216 -28.28 -28.67 -22.38
N TRP A 217 -28.81 -29.61 -21.58
CA TRP A 217 -28.02 -30.67 -20.98
C TRP A 217 -27.41 -31.57 -22.06
N ASP A 218 -26.09 -31.75 -22.04
CA ASP A 218 -25.41 -32.71 -22.91
C ASP A 218 -25.26 -34.05 -22.17
N SER A 219 -25.92 -35.09 -22.69
CA SER A 219 -25.92 -36.45 -22.14
C SER A 219 -24.82 -37.35 -22.72
N THR A 220 -23.93 -36.81 -23.56
CA THR A 220 -22.80 -37.58 -24.09
C THR A 220 -21.85 -38.01 -22.97
N GLU A 221 -21.31 -39.22 -23.11
CA GLU A 221 -20.42 -39.80 -22.10
C GLU A 221 -19.15 -38.95 -21.96
N GLY A 222 -18.95 -38.34 -20.78
CA GLY A 222 -17.84 -37.44 -20.49
C GLY A 222 -18.11 -35.95 -20.71
N ALA A 223 -19.34 -35.55 -21.06
CA ALA A 223 -19.72 -34.14 -21.12
C ALA A 223 -19.56 -33.48 -19.74
N SER A 224 -18.88 -32.33 -19.71
CA SER A 224 -18.56 -31.63 -18.45
C SER A 224 -19.74 -30.85 -17.89
N ASN A 225 -20.66 -30.36 -18.74
CA ASN A 225 -21.77 -29.48 -18.40
C ASN A 225 -21.37 -28.34 -17.42
N ARG A 226 -20.16 -27.81 -17.62
CA ARG A 226 -19.50 -26.80 -16.78
C ARG A 226 -18.87 -25.74 -17.65
N TRP A 227 -19.11 -24.49 -17.30
CA TRP A 227 -18.59 -23.33 -18.04
C TRP A 227 -17.96 -22.33 -17.10
N ARG A 228 -16.80 -21.81 -17.49
CA ARG A 228 -16.06 -20.79 -16.74
C ARG A 228 -16.31 -19.42 -17.34
N LEU A 229 -16.50 -18.45 -16.46
CA LEU A 229 -16.79 -17.09 -16.86
C LEU A 229 -16.04 -16.10 -15.97
N SER A 230 -15.45 -15.09 -16.60
CA SER A 230 -14.86 -13.94 -15.94
C SER A 230 -15.13 -12.68 -16.77
N VAL A 231 -14.91 -11.52 -16.17
CA VAL A 231 -15.09 -10.23 -16.86
C VAL A 231 -13.85 -9.37 -16.70
N VAL A 232 -13.53 -8.59 -17.73
CA VAL A 232 -12.52 -7.55 -17.71
C VAL A 232 -13.23 -6.21 -17.87
N VAL A 233 -12.95 -5.29 -16.96
CA VAL A 233 -13.51 -3.94 -16.97
C VAL A 233 -12.39 -2.95 -17.26
N GLU A 234 -12.64 -2.03 -18.19
CA GLU A 234 -11.77 -0.90 -18.53
C GLU A 234 -12.40 0.41 -18.02
N ASP A 235 -11.62 1.24 -17.32
CA ASP A 235 -12.05 2.60 -16.93
C ASP A 235 -11.74 3.65 -18.00
N GLU A 236 -12.23 4.88 -17.79
CA GLU A 236 -11.96 6.03 -18.67
C GLU A 236 -10.48 6.44 -18.76
N LYS A 237 -9.63 5.95 -17.86
CA LYS A 237 -8.19 6.16 -17.90
C LYS A 237 -7.44 5.03 -18.63
N GLY A 238 -8.16 4.02 -19.13
CA GLY A 238 -7.60 2.85 -19.83
C GLY A 238 -7.04 1.78 -18.89
N GLN A 239 -7.27 1.89 -17.57
CA GLN A 239 -6.91 0.84 -16.62
C GLN A 239 -7.84 -0.35 -16.81
N ARG A 240 -7.27 -1.56 -16.96
CA ARG A 240 -8.00 -2.82 -17.10
C ARG A 240 -7.83 -3.70 -15.89
N VAL A 241 -8.94 -4.22 -15.35
CA VAL A 241 -8.93 -5.16 -14.22
C VAL A 241 -9.87 -6.32 -14.53
N SER A 242 -9.41 -7.55 -14.24
CA SER A 242 -10.21 -8.77 -14.35
C SER A 242 -10.88 -9.14 -13.03
N SER A 243 -12.08 -9.72 -13.10
CA SER A 243 -12.81 -10.25 -11.95
C SER A 243 -12.26 -11.59 -11.47
N ASN A 244 -12.85 -12.11 -10.39
CA ASN A 244 -12.80 -13.54 -10.10
C ASN A 244 -13.45 -14.35 -11.24
N GLU A 245 -12.98 -15.58 -11.40
CA GLU A 245 -13.61 -16.58 -12.27
C GLU A 245 -14.74 -17.28 -11.51
N ILE A 246 -15.89 -17.46 -12.16
CA ILE A 246 -17.00 -18.29 -11.67
C ILE A 246 -17.12 -19.54 -12.53
N THR A 247 -17.66 -20.62 -11.97
CA THR A 247 -18.01 -21.84 -12.71
C THR A 247 -19.50 -22.06 -12.63
N LEU A 248 -20.16 -22.08 -13.78
CA LEU A 248 -21.57 -22.43 -13.94
C LEU A 248 -21.65 -23.94 -14.18
N THR A 249 -22.41 -24.66 -13.36
CA THR A 249 -22.61 -26.10 -13.49
C THR A 249 -24.09 -26.35 -13.64
N LEU A 250 -24.49 -27.12 -14.66
CA LEU A 250 -25.89 -27.55 -14.78
C LEU A 250 -26.19 -28.69 -13.82
N THR A 251 -27.40 -28.68 -13.29
CA THR A 251 -27.99 -29.84 -12.61
C THR A 251 -28.58 -30.78 -13.65
N GLU A 252 -28.35 -32.08 -13.49
CA GLU A 252 -28.92 -33.09 -14.35
C GLU A 252 -30.46 -33.04 -14.30
N PRO A 253 -31.15 -32.91 -15.45
CA PRO A 253 -32.59 -32.87 -15.47
C PRO A 253 -33.15 -34.23 -15.06
N PHE A 254 -34.17 -34.21 -14.18
CA PHE A 254 -34.87 -35.42 -13.80
C PHE A 254 -35.67 -35.93 -15.00
N MET A 255 -35.14 -36.91 -15.73
CA MET A 255 -35.92 -37.62 -16.77
C MET A 255 -36.97 -38.47 -16.08
N ALA A 256 -38.23 -38.04 -16.13
CA ALA A 256 -39.34 -38.95 -15.91
C ALA A 256 -39.22 -40.08 -16.94
N MET A 257 -39.20 -41.32 -16.46
CA MET A 257 -39.12 -42.50 -17.33
C MET A 257 -40.24 -42.42 -18.39
N PRO A 258 -39.96 -42.77 -19.65
CA PRO A 258 -41.01 -42.82 -20.66
C PRO A 258 -42.11 -43.79 -20.20
N GLU A 259 -43.36 -43.35 -20.28
CA GLU A 259 -44.57 -44.08 -19.89
C GLU A 259 -44.74 -45.42 -20.66
N ASP A 260 -43.94 -45.62 -21.71
CA ASP A 260 -43.93 -46.75 -22.64
C ASP A 260 -42.70 -47.68 -22.49
N ASP A 261 -42.10 -47.82 -21.29
CA ASP A 261 -41.11 -48.88 -21.06
C ASP A 261 -41.83 -50.25 -20.94
N PRO A 262 -41.64 -51.18 -21.91
CA PRO A 262 -42.35 -52.47 -21.92
C PRO A 262 -41.99 -53.38 -20.72
N ARG A 263 -40.97 -53.03 -19.94
CA ARG A 263 -40.58 -53.76 -18.71
C ARG A 263 -41.53 -53.52 -17.54
N TRP A 264 -42.39 -52.50 -17.60
CA TRP A 264 -43.30 -52.11 -16.51
C TRP A 264 -44.79 -52.17 -16.88
N ARG A 265 -45.16 -52.81 -18.00
CA ARG A 265 -46.57 -53.14 -18.28
C ARG A 265 -47.08 -54.16 -17.25
N LEU A 266 -47.67 -53.65 -16.17
CA LEU A 266 -48.41 -54.45 -15.22
C LEU A 266 -49.78 -54.75 -15.83
N LEU A 267 -49.91 -55.99 -16.31
CA LEU A 267 -51.11 -56.73 -16.75
C LEU A 267 -51.49 -56.62 -18.24
N PRO A 268 -51.83 -57.75 -18.89
CA PRO A 268 -52.47 -57.74 -20.20
C PRO A 268 -53.93 -57.29 -20.06
N GLU A 269 -54.40 -56.43 -20.99
CA GLU A 269 -55.82 -56.12 -21.11
C GLU A 269 -56.58 -57.36 -21.60
N GLU A 270 -57.66 -57.73 -20.89
CA GLU A 270 -58.59 -58.81 -21.24
C GLU A 270 -59.41 -58.50 -22.50
#